data_AF-A0A938K223-F1
#
_entry.id   AF-A0A938K223-F1
#
_cell.length_a   1.000
_cell.length_b   1.000
_cell.length_c   1.000
_cell.angle_alpha   90.00
_cell.angle_beta   90.00
_cell.angle_gamma   90.00
#
_symmetry.space_group_name_H-M   'P 1'
#
loop_
_entity.id
_entity.type
_entity.pdbx_description
1 polymer ?
#
loop_
_entity_poly.entity_id
_entity_poly.type
_entity_poly.pdbx_seq_one_letter_code
_entity_poly.pdbx_strand_id
1 'polypeptide(L)'
;MASAGVSAKPRGFGETRRRDRWWGQPLAVFLGLSTFVVYTTWAAFQGEHYHYGPYLSPFYSPELFGSSEHSWLGPQPAWWPAGLPFSPAFLILWGPGLFR
;
A
#
# COMPACT_ATOMS: atom_id res chain seq x y z
N MET A 1 1.24 45.27 -39.63
CA MET A 1 1.14 43.98 -38.89
C MET A 1 1.95 44.11 -37.61
N ALA A 2 1.30 44.29 -36.46
CA ALA A 2 2.01 44.39 -35.18
C ALA A 2 2.02 43.02 -34.51
N SER A 3 3.21 42.41 -34.41
CA SER A 3 3.41 41.21 -33.61
C SER A 3 3.57 41.62 -32.15
N ALA A 4 2.60 41.29 -31.31
CA ALA A 4 2.74 41.47 -29.86
C ALA A 4 3.80 40.48 -29.36
N GLY A 5 4.97 41.00 -28.96
CA GLY A 5 6.01 40.22 -28.30
C GLY A 5 5.57 39.82 -26.90
N VAL A 6 4.90 38.68 -26.77
CA VAL A 6 4.59 38.10 -25.46
C VAL A 6 5.88 37.50 -24.90
N SER A 7 6.59 38.27 -24.07
CA SER A 7 7.65 37.71 -23.22
C SER A 7 7.00 36.79 -22.19
N ALA A 8 7.02 35.48 -22.45
CA ALA A 8 6.56 34.48 -21.51
C ALA A 8 7.54 34.44 -20.34
N LYS A 9 7.15 35.01 -19.18
CA LYS A 9 7.92 34.85 -17.93
C LYS A 9 8.08 33.35 -17.64
N PRO A 10 9.29 32.87 -17.30
CA PRO A 10 9.47 31.49 -16.89
C PRO A 10 8.63 31.22 -15.65
N ARG A 11 7.89 30.10 -15.66
CA ARG A 11 7.01 29.69 -14.57
C ARG A 11 7.75 28.77 -13.60
N GLY A 12 7.42 28.88 -12.32
CA GLY A 12 7.98 28.03 -11.28
C GLY A 12 7.43 26.61 -11.31
N PHE A 13 8.11 25.68 -10.64
CA PHE A 13 7.62 24.32 -10.43
C PHE A 13 6.28 24.35 -9.67
N GLY A 14 5.28 23.63 -10.17
CA GLY A 14 3.93 23.58 -9.58
C GLY A 14 3.02 24.78 -9.91
N GLU A 15 3.48 25.76 -10.68
CA GLU A 15 2.66 26.94 -11.01
C GLU A 15 1.61 26.62 -12.08
N THR A 16 0.32 26.64 -11.71
CA THR A 16 -0.80 26.37 -12.65
C THR A 16 -1.68 27.62 -12.84
N ARG A 17 -2.31 27.77 -14.02
CA ARG A 17 -3.31 28.84 -14.27
C ARG A 17 -4.71 28.48 -13.76
N ARG A 18 -4.89 27.26 -13.24
CA ARG A 18 -6.19 26.78 -12.76
C ARG A 18 -6.55 27.50 -11.46
N ARG A 19 -7.79 28.01 -11.37
CA ARG A 19 -8.33 28.69 -10.18
C ARG A 19 -9.25 27.80 -9.34
N ASP A 20 -9.64 26.65 -9.89
CA ASP A 20 -10.44 25.62 -9.24
C ASP A 20 -9.59 24.73 -8.32
N ARG A 21 -10.24 24.01 -7.39
CA ARG A 21 -9.57 23.09 -6.44
C ARG A 21 -9.23 21.75 -7.09
N TRP A 22 -8.58 21.78 -8.26
CA TRP A 22 -8.22 20.61 -9.06
C TRP A 22 -7.40 19.56 -8.30
N TRP A 23 -6.69 19.96 -7.23
CA TRP A 23 -5.87 19.08 -6.40
C TRP A 23 -6.67 18.29 -5.36
N GLY A 24 -7.95 18.64 -5.10
CA GLY A 24 -8.72 18.03 -4.02
C GLY A 24 -8.91 16.53 -4.19
N GLN A 25 -9.34 16.10 -5.38
CA GLN A 25 -9.49 14.68 -5.72
C GLN A 25 -8.18 13.90 -5.64
N PRO A 26 -7.08 14.30 -6.32
CA PRO A 26 -5.83 13.55 -6.24
C PRO A 26 -5.25 13.53 -4.82
N LEU A 27 -5.43 14.59 -4.01
CA LEU A 27 -5.02 14.55 -2.61
C LEU A 27 -5.84 13.54 -1.81
N ALA A 28 -7.17 13.48 -1.99
CA ALA A 28 -8.00 12.52 -1.28
C ALA A 28 -7.60 11.08 -1.61
N VAL A 29 -7.32 10.78 -2.88
CA VAL A 29 -6.81 9.47 -3.31
C VAL A 29 -5.45 9.19 -2.68
N PHE A 30 -4.52 10.14 -2.72
CA PHE A 30 -3.20 10.00 -2.10
C PHE A 30 -3.29 9.71 -0.61
N LEU A 31 -4.14 10.41 0.14
CA LEU A 31 -4.33 10.21 1.57
C LEU A 31 -4.96 8.84 1.87
N GLY A 32 -5.96 8.43 1.08
CA GLY A 32 -6.57 7.12 1.22
C GLY A 32 -5.58 5.98 0.99
N LEU A 33 -4.81 6.05 -0.11
CA LEU A 33 -3.78 5.06 -0.43
C LEU A 33 -2.63 5.08 0.58
N SER A 34 -2.18 6.25 1.03
CA SER A 34 -1.13 6.35 2.05
C SER A 34 -1.55 5.74 3.37
N THR A 35 -2.80 6.02 3.81
CA THR A 35 -3.36 5.43 5.03
C THR A 35 -3.45 3.91 4.93
N PHE A 36 -3.91 3.42 3.78
CA PHE A 36 -3.95 1.99 3.50
C PHE A 36 -2.55 1.36 3.57
N VAL A 37 -1.54 1.94 2.91
CA VAL A 37 -0.15 1.43 2.93
C VAL A 37 0.42 1.39 4.33
N VAL A 38 0.23 2.46 5.12
CA VAL A 38 0.71 2.51 6.50
C VAL A 38 0.04 1.42 7.34
N TYR A 39 -1.28 1.28 7.22
CA TYR A 39 -2.04 0.28 7.99
C TYR A 39 -1.66 -1.14 7.61
N THR A 40 -1.57 -1.47 6.31
CA THR A 40 -1.22 -2.83 5.87
C THR A 40 0.21 -3.18 6.20
N THR A 41 1.13 -2.22 6.14
CA THR A 41 2.51 -2.40 6.61
C THR A 41 2.51 -2.74 8.10
N TRP A 42 1.82 -1.96 8.93
CA TRP A 42 1.71 -2.25 10.36
C TRP A 42 1.11 -3.63 10.62
N ALA A 43 -0.03 -3.95 9.98
CA ALA A 43 -0.69 -5.24 10.13
C ALA A 43 0.26 -6.40 9.77
N ALA A 44 1.02 -6.27 8.70
CA ALA A 44 1.94 -7.30 8.26
C ALA A 44 3.07 -7.57 9.25
N PHE A 45 3.61 -6.53 9.89
CA PHE A 45 4.61 -6.71 10.95
C PHE A 45 4.01 -7.19 12.26
N GLN A 46 2.75 -6.87 12.54
CA GLN A 46 2.07 -7.32 13.76
C GLN A 46 1.82 -8.83 13.73
N GLY A 47 1.37 -9.37 12.59
CA GLY A 47 1.42 -10.81 12.30
C GLY A 47 0.52 -11.70 13.17
N GLU A 48 -0.39 -11.14 13.96
CA GLU A 48 -1.18 -11.84 14.98
C GLU A 48 -2.68 -11.55 14.82
N HIS A 49 -3.53 -12.31 15.54
CA HIS A 49 -4.99 -12.12 15.58
C HIS A 49 -5.68 -12.02 14.20
N TYR A 50 -5.10 -12.67 13.18
CA TYR A 50 -5.54 -12.57 11.80
C TYR A 50 -6.56 -13.64 11.39
N HIS A 51 -6.91 -14.55 12.30
CA HIS A 51 -7.91 -15.59 12.12
C HIS A 51 -8.82 -15.72 13.34
N TYR A 52 -10.05 -16.18 13.12
CA TYR A 52 -11.00 -16.50 14.19
C TYR A 52 -12.01 -17.54 13.72
N GLY A 53 -11.98 -18.75 14.33
CA GLY A 53 -12.73 -19.89 13.83
C GLY A 53 -12.47 -20.09 12.33
N PRO A 54 -13.51 -20.24 11.47
CA PRO A 54 -13.34 -20.47 10.04
C PRO A 54 -12.97 -19.19 9.24
N TYR A 55 -12.74 -18.06 9.91
CA TYR A 55 -12.48 -16.78 9.24
C TYR A 55 -10.99 -16.46 9.22
N LEU A 56 -10.48 -16.19 8.01
CA LEU A 56 -9.14 -15.68 7.78
C LEU A 56 -9.20 -14.25 7.22
N SER A 57 -8.36 -13.37 7.75
CA SER A 57 -8.18 -12.02 7.22
C SER A 57 -7.70 -12.07 5.76
N PRO A 58 -8.32 -11.30 4.84
CA PRO A 58 -7.88 -11.24 3.45
C PRO A 58 -6.42 -10.81 3.28
N PHE A 59 -5.87 -10.02 4.21
CA PHE A 59 -4.46 -9.59 4.16
C PHE A 59 -3.47 -10.75 4.37
N TYR A 60 -3.91 -11.86 4.94
CA TYR A 60 -3.11 -13.03 5.27
C TYR A 60 -3.41 -14.23 4.35
N SER A 61 -4.23 -14.02 3.31
CA SER A 61 -4.71 -15.08 2.41
C SER A 61 -3.98 -15.10 1.06
N PRO A 62 -3.49 -16.25 0.58
CA PRO A 62 -3.53 -17.55 1.23
C PRO A 62 -2.48 -17.67 2.35
N GLU A 63 -2.84 -18.31 3.45
CA GLU A 63 -1.89 -18.63 4.52
C GLU A 63 -1.07 -19.86 4.10
N LEU A 64 0.09 -19.64 3.49
CA LEU A 64 0.95 -20.75 3.07
C LEU A 64 1.55 -21.48 4.28
N PHE A 65 2.09 -20.73 5.24
CA PHE A 65 2.63 -21.26 6.49
C PHE A 65 2.13 -20.41 7.66
N GLY A 66 1.77 -21.04 8.77
CA GLY A 66 1.31 -20.34 9.97
C GLY A 66 0.69 -21.28 10.99
N SER A 67 0.28 -20.74 12.14
CA SER A 67 -0.23 -21.54 13.26
C SER A 67 -1.73 -21.84 13.17
N SER A 68 -2.43 -21.27 12.19
CA SER A 68 -3.87 -21.43 12.04
C SER A 68 -4.25 -22.69 11.26
N GLU A 69 -5.50 -23.12 11.39
CA GLU A 69 -6.08 -24.20 10.59
C GLU A 69 -6.17 -23.90 9.09
N HIS A 70 -6.02 -22.64 8.69
CA HIS A 70 -6.02 -22.21 7.29
C HIS A 70 -4.65 -22.40 6.61
N SER A 71 -3.63 -22.84 7.35
CA SER A 71 -2.29 -23.01 6.78
C SER A 71 -2.20 -24.19 5.81
N TRP A 72 -1.75 -23.93 4.58
CA TRP A 72 -1.70 -24.96 3.53
C TRP A 72 -0.49 -25.90 3.64
N LEU A 73 0.64 -25.37 4.06
CA LEU A 73 1.92 -26.09 4.12
C LEU A 73 2.38 -26.36 5.56
N GLY A 74 1.57 -25.97 6.54
CA GLY A 74 1.80 -26.23 7.96
C GLY A 74 2.44 -25.06 8.71
N PRO A 75 2.99 -25.30 9.91
CA PRO A 75 3.51 -24.23 10.76
C PRO A 75 4.69 -23.48 10.14
N GLN A 76 5.09 -22.38 10.77
CA GLN A 76 6.28 -21.63 10.39
C GLN A 76 7.48 -22.56 10.15
N PRO A 77 8.18 -22.45 9.02
CA PRO A 77 9.29 -23.33 8.72
C PRO A 77 10.47 -23.12 9.68
N ALA A 78 11.06 -24.21 10.16
CA ALA A 78 12.20 -24.15 11.10
C ALA A 78 13.47 -23.51 10.52
N TRP A 79 13.59 -23.44 9.19
CA TRP A 79 14.71 -22.78 8.51
C TRP A 79 14.59 -21.24 8.48
N TRP A 80 13.43 -20.69 8.85
CA TRP A 80 13.23 -19.24 8.88
C TRP A 80 14.11 -18.61 9.97
N PRO A 81 14.88 -17.54 9.67
CA PRO A 81 15.76 -16.92 10.66
C PRO A 81 14.98 -16.42 11.89
N ALA A 82 15.38 -16.85 13.09
CA ALA A 82 14.71 -16.49 14.34
C ALA A 82 14.70 -14.98 14.66
N GLY A 83 15.60 -14.20 14.03
CA GLY A 83 15.67 -12.74 14.20
C GLY A 83 14.80 -11.95 13.23
N LEU A 84 14.10 -12.60 12.29
CA LEU A 84 13.24 -11.92 11.32
C LEU A 84 11.76 -12.14 11.66
N PRO A 85 10.91 -11.09 11.58
CA PRO A 85 9.48 -11.26 11.72
C PRO A 85 8.99 -12.23 10.65
N PHE A 86 8.08 -13.11 11.04
CA PHE A 86 7.40 -14.03 10.14
C PHE A 86 5.93 -13.63 10.06
N SER A 87 5.41 -13.44 8.85
CA SER A 87 4.02 -13.07 8.63
C SER A 87 3.55 -13.54 7.26
N PRO A 88 2.41 -14.26 7.17
CA PRO A 88 1.79 -14.62 5.90
C PRO A 88 1.47 -13.39 5.02
N ALA A 89 1.20 -12.24 5.65
CA ALA A 89 0.81 -11.02 4.96
C ALA A 89 1.89 -10.45 4.03
N PHE A 90 3.16 -10.82 4.21
CA PHE A 90 4.27 -10.42 3.32
C PHE A 90 4.03 -10.83 1.87
N LEU A 91 3.24 -11.88 1.62
CA LEU A 91 2.89 -12.33 0.28
C LEU A 91 1.95 -11.37 -0.46
N ILE A 92 1.19 -10.51 0.23
CA ILE A 92 0.21 -9.61 -0.40
C ILE A 92 0.75 -8.18 -0.55
N LEU A 93 1.71 -7.75 0.26
CA LEU A 93 2.13 -6.34 0.31
C LEU A 93 2.63 -5.76 -1.02
N TRP A 94 3.21 -6.57 -1.91
CA TRP A 94 3.68 -6.08 -3.21
C TRP A 94 2.54 -5.86 -4.21
N GLY A 95 1.39 -6.53 -4.04
CA GLY A 95 0.26 -6.48 -4.97
C GLY A 95 -0.29 -5.07 -5.22
N PRO A 96 -0.60 -4.27 -4.19
CA PRO A 96 -1.10 -2.91 -4.35
C PRO A 96 -0.20 -1.99 -5.19
N GLY A 97 1.12 -2.19 -5.14
CA GLY A 97 2.08 -1.38 -5.89
C GLY A 97 2.15 -1.67 -7.39
N LEU A 98 1.52 -2.75 -7.86
CA LEU A 98 1.57 -3.19 -9.26
C LEU A 98 0.37 -2.76 -10.11
N PHE A 99 -0.67 -2.20 -9.50
CA PHE A 99 -1.80 -1.71 -10.25
C PHE A 99 -1.40 -0.44 -11.02
N ARG A 100 -1.50 -0.52 -12.35
CA ARG A 100 -1.31 0.60 -13.29
C ARG A 100 -2.65 1.14 -13.75
#